data_AF-A0A3D1TW92-F1
#
_entry.id   AF-A0A3D1TW92-F1
#
_cell.length_a   1.000
_cell.length_b   1.000
_cell.length_c   1.000
_cell.angle_alpha   90.00
_cell.angle_beta   90.00
_cell.angle_gamma   90.00
#
_symmetry.space_group_name_H-M   'P 1'
#
loop_
_entity.id
_entity.type
_entity.pdbx_description
1 polymer ?
#
loop_
_entity_poly.entity_id
_entity_poly.type
_entity_poly.pdbx_seq_one_letter_code
_entity_poly.pdbx_strand_id
1 'polypeptide(L)'
;MLSDPKKGTDGRKRAISRVQAWKIVKEASARAGIQVLALRPSQHGDAGAPAPVHPHLFRHARVRQLVRQTKSLPLAQKQAGWSRLQMAYLTIGDDEARELMRGVSE
;
A
#
# COMPACT_ATOMS: atom_id res chain seq x y z
N MET A 1 16.45 1.67 18.01
CA MET A 1 17.58 2.06 17.14
C MET A 1 17.48 1.29 15.83
N LEU A 2 17.10 1.94 14.72
CA LEU A 2 17.23 1.35 13.39
C LEU A 2 18.72 1.39 13.04
N SER A 3 19.37 0.24 12.95
CA SER A 3 20.79 0.15 12.58
C SER A 3 21.04 0.84 11.24
N ASP A 4 22.11 1.63 11.14
CA ASP A 4 22.51 2.26 9.90
C ASP A 4 22.61 1.25 8.76
N PRO A 5 22.10 1.56 7.55
CA PRO A 5 22.18 0.66 6.42
C PRO A 5 23.64 0.45 6.04
N LYS A 6 24.13 -0.79 6.24
CA LYS A 6 25.48 -1.22 5.84
C LYS A 6 25.72 -0.88 4.36
N LYS A 7 26.82 -0.19 4.06
CA LYS A 7 27.26 0.10 2.69
C LYS A 7 27.59 -1.21 1.97
N GLY A 8 27.19 -1.31 0.71
CA GLY A 8 27.63 -2.36 -0.21
C GLY A 8 29.11 -2.18 -0.56
N THR A 9 29.71 -3.22 -1.13
CA THR A 9 31.11 -3.21 -1.59
C THR A 9 31.40 -2.17 -2.68
N ASP A 10 30.35 -1.65 -3.32
CA ASP A 10 30.36 -0.59 -4.32
C ASP A 10 30.13 0.83 -3.74
N GLY A 11 30.07 0.96 -2.41
CA GLY A 11 29.77 2.21 -1.73
C GLY A 11 28.30 2.64 -1.79
N ARG A 12 27.41 1.89 -2.48
CA ARG A 12 25.97 2.15 -2.51
C ARG A 12 25.28 1.59 -1.27
N LYS A 13 24.12 2.15 -0.90
CA LYS A 13 23.33 1.61 0.21
C LYS A 13 22.85 0.20 -0.17
N ARG A 14 23.16 -0.80 0.66
CA ARG A 14 22.72 -2.17 0.42
C ARG A 14 21.20 -2.26 0.47
N ALA A 15 20.59 -2.94 -0.51
CA ALA A 15 19.17 -3.26 -0.45
C ALA A 15 18.84 -4.05 0.83
N ILE A 16 17.72 -3.73 1.46
CA ILE A 16 17.22 -4.46 2.62
C ILE A 16 16.60 -5.79 2.18
N SER A 17 16.66 -6.80 3.04
CA SER A 17 15.99 -8.08 2.77
C SER A 17 14.47 -7.94 2.85
N ARG A 18 13.73 -8.87 2.24
CA ARG A 18 12.27 -8.93 2.34
C ARG A 18 11.79 -9.00 3.81
N VAL A 19 12.50 -9.76 4.64
CA VAL A 19 12.21 -9.89 6.08
C VAL A 19 12.38 -8.55 6.79
N GLN A 20 13.47 -7.84 6.49
CA GLN A 20 13.73 -6.52 7.06
C GLN A 20 12.69 -5.49 6.59
N ALA A 21 12.31 -5.50 5.31
CA ALA A 21 11.26 -4.64 4.78
C ALA A 21 9.91 -4.88 5.47
N TRP A 22 9.51 -6.15 5.63
CA TRP A 22 8.30 -6.51 6.38
C TRP A 22 8.35 -6.04 7.83
N LYS A 23 9.47 -6.25 8.53
CA LYS A 23 9.66 -5.83 9.93
C LYS A 23 9.51 -4.31 10.07
N ILE A 24 10.19 -3.54 9.22
CA ILE A 24 10.12 -2.07 9.22
C ILE A 24 8.68 -1.61 9.03
N VAL A 25 7.97 -2.14 8.04
CA VAL A 25 6.59 -1.74 7.74
C VAL A 25 5.65 -2.13 8.87
N LYS A 26 5.77 -3.33 9.42
CA LYS A 26 4.95 -3.80 10.55
C LYS A 26 5.13 -2.91 11.78
N GLU A 27 6.36 -2.59 12.14
CA GLU A 27 6.65 -1.76 13.31
C GLU A 27 6.23 -0.29 13.09
N ALA A 28 6.47 0.26 11.90
CA ALA A 28 6.10 1.63 11.59
C ALA A 28 4.57 1.82 11.57
N SER A 29 3.84 0.90 10.94
CA SER A 29 2.38 0.94 10.91
C SER A 29 1.77 0.78 12.32
N ALA A 30 2.29 -0.14 13.13
CA ALA A 30 1.87 -0.29 14.52
C ALA A 30 2.08 1.00 15.34
N ARG A 31 3.25 1.65 15.24
CA ARG A 31 3.52 2.93 15.92
C ARG A 31 2.60 4.06 15.44
N ALA A 32 2.20 4.04 14.18
CA ALA A 32 1.27 5.02 13.61
C ALA A 32 -0.20 4.74 13.93
N GLY A 33 -0.51 3.65 14.65
CA GLY A 33 -1.90 3.22 14.87
C GLY A 33 -2.61 2.77 13.59
N ILE A 34 -1.87 2.43 12.53
CA ILE A 34 -2.42 2.02 11.24
C ILE A 34 -2.46 0.50 11.17
N GLN A 35 -3.66 -0.04 10.97
CA GLN A 35 -3.90 -1.46 10.79
C GLN A 35 -4.84 -1.67 9.61
N VAL A 36 -4.77 -2.84 8.98
CA VAL A 36 -5.77 -3.26 7.99
C VAL A 36 -6.70 -4.27 8.64
N LEU A 37 -7.94 -4.36 8.18
CA LEU A 37 -8.85 -5.40 8.64
C LEU A 37 -8.67 -6.66 7.80
N ALA A 38 -8.64 -7.82 8.45
CA ALA A 38 -8.59 -9.10 7.77
C ALA A 38 -9.90 -9.32 6.99
N LEU A 39 -9.81 -9.56 5.68
CA LEU A 39 -11.00 -9.83 4.85
C LEU A 39 -11.56 -11.26 5.04
N ARG A 40 -10.77 -12.14 5.64
CA ARG A 40 -11.09 -13.54 5.90
C ARG A 40 -10.37 -14.00 7.17
N PRO A 41 -10.84 -15.07 7.84
CA PRO A 41 -10.12 -15.67 8.95
C PRO A 41 -8.66 -15.97 8.58
N SER A 42 -7.75 -15.69 9.50
CA SER A 42 -6.31 -15.83 9.29
C SER A 42 -5.58 -16.07 10.61
N GLN A 43 -4.26 -16.27 10.54
CA GLN A 43 -3.39 -16.32 11.73
C GLN A 43 -3.43 -15.05 12.61
N HIS A 44 -4.07 -13.97 12.15
CA HIS A 44 -4.22 -12.71 12.88
C HIS A 44 -5.61 -12.54 13.51
N GLY A 45 -6.50 -13.51 13.36
CA GLY A 45 -7.87 -13.49 13.89
C GLY A 45 -8.92 -13.71 12.81
N ASP A 46 -10.18 -13.52 13.22
CA ASP A 46 -11.36 -13.64 12.36
C ASP A 46 -11.43 -12.55 11.28
N ALA A 47 -12.38 -12.68 10.36
CA ALA A 47 -12.71 -11.59 9.45
C ALA A 47 -13.10 -10.33 10.24
N GLY A 48 -12.57 -9.17 9.85
CA GLY A 48 -12.73 -7.91 10.57
C GLY A 48 -11.72 -7.69 11.70
N ALA A 49 -10.93 -8.69 12.10
CA ALA A 49 -9.89 -8.50 13.10
C ALA A 49 -8.72 -7.66 12.52
N PRO A 50 -8.04 -6.86 13.36
CA PRO A 50 -6.85 -6.14 12.91
C PRO A 50 -5.72 -7.06 12.45
N ALA A 51 -5.13 -6.73 11.31
CA ALA A 51 -4.03 -7.44 10.70
C ALA A 51 -2.86 -6.48 10.35
N PRO A 52 -1.61 -6.97 10.34
CA PRO A 52 -0.46 -6.13 10.03
C PRO A 52 -0.45 -5.66 8.58
N VAL A 53 0.05 -4.45 8.35
CA VAL A 53 0.25 -3.90 7.01
C VAL A 53 1.38 -4.63 6.27
N HIS A 54 1.09 -5.16 5.09
CA HIS A 54 2.11 -5.75 4.22
C HIS A 54 2.77 -4.72 3.30
N PRO A 55 4.11 -4.76 3.05
CA PRO A 55 4.79 -3.84 2.15
C PRO A 55 4.14 -3.72 0.77
N HIS A 56 3.57 -4.82 0.28
CA HIS A 56 2.86 -4.83 -1.01
C HIS A 56 1.65 -3.88 -1.03
N LEU A 57 1.01 -3.60 0.11
CA LEU A 57 -0.07 -2.61 0.23
C LEU A 57 0.39 -1.23 -0.25
N PHE A 58 1.63 -0.83 0.03
CA PHE A 58 2.17 0.45 -0.42
C PHE A 58 2.38 0.51 -1.93
N ARG A 59 2.68 -0.63 -2.57
CA ARG A 59 2.69 -0.71 -4.04
C ARG A 59 1.29 -0.43 -4.59
N HIS A 60 0.24 -0.99 -3.99
CA HIS A 60 -1.14 -0.69 -4.38
C HIS A 60 -1.48 0.79 -4.15
N ALA A 61 -1.20 1.31 -2.97
CA ALA A 61 -1.49 2.70 -2.61
C ALA A 61 -0.79 3.69 -3.55
N ARG A 62 0.48 3.44 -3.89
CA ARG A 62 1.23 4.30 -4.82
C ARG A 62 0.63 4.31 -6.21
N VAL A 63 0.25 3.14 -6.73
CA VAL A 63 -0.40 3.05 -8.04
C VAL A 63 -1.74 3.79 -8.05
N ARG A 64 -2.58 3.61 -7.01
CA ARG A 64 -3.83 4.37 -6.87
C ARG A 64 -3.60 5.87 -6.80
N GLN A 65 -2.59 6.32 -6.05
CA GLN A 65 -2.22 7.72 -5.96
C GLN A 65 -1.83 8.28 -7.35
N LEU A 66 -1.00 7.57 -8.11
CA LEU A 66 -0.61 7.96 -9.46
C LEU A 66 -1.81 8.07 -10.40
N VAL A 67 -2.70 7.07 -10.40
CA VAL A 67 -3.92 7.09 -11.22
C VAL A 67 -4.79 8.29 -10.86
N ARG A 68 -4.99 8.58 -9.57
CA ARG A 68 -5.83 9.70 -9.11
C ARG A 68 -5.25 11.06 -9.50
N GLN A 69 -3.94 11.24 -9.32
CA GLN A 69 -3.27 12.52 -9.57
C GLN A 69 -3.09 12.82 -11.05
N THR A 70 -2.77 11.81 -11.85
CA THR A 70 -2.39 12.00 -13.26
C THR A 70 -3.51 11.66 -14.23
N LYS A 71 -4.53 10.93 -13.76
CA LYS A 71 -5.59 10.33 -14.58
C LYS A 71 -5.04 9.45 -15.73
N SER A 72 -3.78 8.99 -15.62
CA SER A 72 -3.08 8.22 -16.65
C SER A 72 -2.82 6.77 -16.21
N LEU A 73 -3.58 5.86 -16.79
CA LEU A 73 -3.38 4.42 -16.58
C LEU A 73 -2.07 3.89 -17.18
N PRO A 74 -1.65 4.30 -18.40
CA PRO A 74 -0.39 3.85 -18.96
C PRO A 74 0.82 4.23 -18.09
N LEU A 75 0.80 5.44 -17.51
CA LEU A 75 1.86 5.88 -16.61
C LEU A 75 1.89 5.03 -15.32
N ALA A 76 0.73 4.78 -14.73
CA ALA A 76 0.61 3.95 -13.54
C ALA A 76 1.06 2.50 -13.80
N GLN A 77 0.72 1.93 -14.97
CA GLN A 77 1.17 0.61 -15.42
C GLN A 77 2.68 0.54 -15.57
N LYS A 78 3.27 1.53 -16.24
CA LYS A 78 4.72 1.63 -16.43
C LYS A 78 5.45 1.69 -15.10
N GLN A 79 4.97 2.51 -14.15
CA GLN A 79 5.55 2.63 -12.81
C GLN A 79 5.38 1.34 -11.99
N ALA A 80 4.26 0.65 -12.15
CA ALA A 80 4.04 -0.63 -11.48
C ALA A 80 4.82 -1.79 -12.11
N GLY A 81 5.30 -1.66 -13.36
CA GLY A 81 5.89 -2.76 -14.12
C GLY A 81 4.86 -3.86 -14.43
N TRP A 82 3.62 -3.48 -14.75
CA TRP A 82 2.55 -4.43 -15.06
C TRP A 82 2.23 -4.44 -16.56
N SER A 83 2.01 -5.64 -17.10
CA SER A 83 1.52 -5.82 -18.47
C SER A 83 0.09 -5.29 -18.64
N ARG A 84 -0.73 -5.35 -17.58
CA ARG A 84 -2.08 -4.80 -17.55
C ARG A 84 -2.45 -4.35 -16.14
N LEU A 85 -3.08 -3.18 -16.04
CA LEU A 85 -3.67 -2.69 -14.79
C LEU A 85 -5.04 -3.34 -14.58
N GLN A 86 -5.29 -3.86 -13.40
CA GLN A 86 -6.61 -4.37 -13.04
C GLN A 86 -7.59 -3.22 -12.75
N MET A 87 -8.88 -3.44 -12.99
CA MET A 87 -9.94 -2.48 -12.65
C MET A 87 -9.93 -2.12 -11.16
N ALA A 88 -9.41 -2.97 -10.28
CA ALA A 88 -9.28 -2.73 -8.85
C ALA A 88 -8.42 -1.49 -8.45
N TYR A 89 -7.74 -0.84 -9.40
CA TYR A 89 -7.01 0.42 -9.19
C TYR A 89 -7.78 1.65 -9.69
N LEU A 90 -8.90 1.46 -10.39
CA LEU A 90 -9.83 2.51 -10.84
C LEU A 90 -10.87 2.78 -9.76
N THR A 91 -10.41 3.08 -8.55
CA THR A 91 -11.29 3.31 -7.39
C THR A 91 -11.38 4.79 -7.08
N ILE A 92 -12.61 5.29 -6.96
CA ILE A 92 -12.89 6.63 -6.42
C ILE A 92 -12.32 6.78 -5.01
N GLY A 93 -11.92 8.01 -4.64
CA GLY A 93 -11.53 8.34 -3.26
C GLY A 93 -12.71 8.36 -2.31
N ASP A 94 -12.46 8.27 -1.00
CA ASP A 94 -13.54 8.39 0.01
C ASP A 94 -14.23 9.75 -0.08
N ASP A 95 -13.47 10.83 -0.31
CA ASP A 95 -14.03 12.17 -0.48
C ASP A 95 -14.83 12.29 -1.78
N GLU A 96 -14.34 11.69 -2.87
CA GLU A 96 -15.03 11.63 -4.16
C GLU A 96 -16.31 10.79 -4.06
N ALA A 97 -16.28 9.68 -3.34
CA ALA A 97 -17.45 8.86 -3.05
C ALA A 97 -18.46 9.62 -2.19
N ARG A 98 -18.02 10.31 -1.14
CA ARG A 98 -18.89 11.17 -0.30
C ARG A 98 -19.55 12.25 -1.13
N GLU A 99 -18.79 12.92 -2.00
CA GLU A 99 -19.34 13.97 -2.87
C GLU A 99 -20.38 13.42 -3.85
N LEU A 100 -20.10 12.29 -4.49
CA LEU A 100 -21.06 11.63 -5.38
C LEU A 100 -22.33 11.20 -4.63
N MET A 101 -22.19 10.68 -3.41
CA MET A 101 -23.32 10.23 -2.61
C MET A 101 -24.21 11.38 -2.12
N ARG A 102 -23.69 12.63 -2.00
CA ARG A 102 -24.53 13.79 -1.67
C ARG A 102 -25.60 14.08 -2.71
N GLY A 103 -25.39 13.67 -3.96
CA GLY A 103 -26.34 13.83 -5.06
C GLY A 103 -27.37 12.71 -5.19
N VAL A 104 -27.25 11.64 -4.40
CA VAL A 104 -28.19 10.50 -4.42
C VAL A 104 -29.20 10.72 -3.29
N SER A 105 -30.43 11.10 -3.63
CA SER A 105 -31.54 11.11 -2.67
C SER A 105 -31.90 9.67 -2.28
N GLU A 106 -32.35 9.47 -1.03
CA GLU A 106 -32.75 8.16 -0.47
C GLU A 106 -33.79 7.41 -1.32
#